data_AF-A0A2V9DQ92-F1
#
_entry.id   AF-A0A2V9DQ92-F1
#
_cell.length_a   1.000
_cell.length_b   1.000
_cell.length_c   1.000
_cell.angle_alpha   90.00
_cell.angle_beta   90.00
_cell.angle_gamma   90.00
#
_symmetry.space_group_name_H-M   'P 1'
#
loop_
_entity.id
_entity.type
_entity.pdbx_description
1 polymer ?
#
loop_
_entity_poly.entity_id
_entity_poly.type
_entity_poly.pdbx_seq_one_letter_code
_entity_poly.pdbx_strand_id
1 'polypeptide(L)'
;MDTSSNNLRAKRKAVALVLVVFVLGIALGALGAYVAGRRVWGAPTEGASHRGKRAHIVERMTRELTLSPDQQKQLGPILDDMQAKFRALHEQIAPQAEQIRQEGRARIRALLTPEQEPKFEDFVRRFDEQKKKKNEQ
;
A
#
# COMPACT_ATOMS: atom_id res chain seq x y z
N MET A 1 4.31 -29.78 -47.89
CA MET A 1 4.74 -28.38 -47.70
C MET A 1 3.86 -27.84 -46.55
N ASP A 2 4.33 -28.10 -45.33
CA ASP A 2 3.52 -28.17 -44.10
C ASP A 2 3.63 -26.90 -43.24
N THR A 3 3.13 -25.78 -43.75
CA THR A 3 3.18 -24.49 -43.03
C THR A 3 1.91 -24.19 -42.22
N SER A 4 0.76 -24.80 -42.55
CA SER A 4 -0.52 -24.53 -41.85
C SER A 4 -0.62 -25.16 -40.46
N SER A 5 0.02 -26.31 -40.22
CA SER A 5 -0.09 -27.04 -38.94
C SER A 5 0.74 -26.41 -37.81
N ASN A 6 1.87 -25.78 -38.13
CA ASN A 6 2.77 -25.14 -37.16
C ASN A 6 2.18 -23.86 -36.56
N ASN A 7 1.49 -23.05 -37.36
CA ASN A 7 0.85 -21.82 -36.89
C ASN A 7 -0.29 -22.10 -35.91
N LEU A 8 -1.04 -23.20 -36.11
CA LEU A 8 -2.10 -23.60 -35.18
C LEU A 8 -1.52 -24.03 -33.82
N ARG A 9 -0.39 -24.75 -33.82
CA ARG A 9 0.34 -25.12 -32.59
C ARG A 9 0.95 -23.91 -31.89
N ALA A 10 1.52 -22.97 -32.65
CA ALA A 10 2.07 -21.73 -32.10
C ALA A 10 0.99 -20.83 -31.48
N LYS A 11 -0.16 -20.65 -32.16
CA LYS A 11 -1.31 -19.92 -31.61
C LYS A 11 -1.86 -20.59 -30.34
N ARG A 12 -1.99 -21.92 -30.33
CA ARG A 12 -2.42 -22.67 -29.13
C ARG A 12 -1.45 -22.51 -27.95
N LYS A 13 -0.13 -22.52 -28.20
CA LYS A 13 0.89 -22.25 -27.18
C LYS A 13 0.83 -20.82 -26.65
N ALA A 14 0.62 -19.83 -27.52
CA ALA A 14 0.46 -18.44 -27.10
C ALA A 14 -0.81 -18.23 -26.26
N VAL A 15 -1.94 -18.81 -26.66
CA VAL A 15 -3.18 -18.79 -25.88
C VAL A 15 -3.00 -19.49 -24.53
N ALA A 16 -2.31 -20.62 -24.49
CA ALA A 16 -2.00 -21.32 -23.23
C ALA A 16 -1.13 -20.45 -22.29
N LEU A 17 -0.13 -19.75 -22.82
CA LEU A 17 0.70 -18.83 -22.04
C LEU A 17 -0.10 -17.66 -21.46
N VAL A 18 -0.99 -17.05 -22.26
CA VAL A 18 -1.86 -15.96 -21.79
C VAL A 18 -2.80 -16.45 -20.70
N LEU A 19 -3.39 -17.63 -20.85
CA LEU A 19 -4.25 -18.23 -19.83
C LEU A 19 -3.48 -18.53 -18.53
N VAL A 20 -2.26 -19.03 -18.62
CA VAL A 20 -1.40 -19.27 -17.45
C VAL A 20 -1.09 -17.97 -16.72
N VAL A 21 -0.71 -16.91 -17.43
CA VAL A 21 -0.45 -15.60 -16.83
C VAL A 21 -1.72 -15.01 -16.20
N PHE A 22 -2.88 -15.20 -16.82
CA PHE A 22 -4.16 -14.75 -16.28
C PHE A 22 -4.54 -15.50 -14.99
N VAL A 23 -4.39 -16.82 -14.97
CA VAL A 23 -4.64 -17.64 -13.78
C VAL A 23 -3.66 -17.30 -12.66
N LEU A 24 -2.38 -17.08 -12.97
CA LEU A 24 -1.38 -16.62 -12.00
C LEU A 24 -1.73 -15.23 -11.46
N GLY A 25 -2.21 -14.32 -12.31
CA GLY A 25 -2.71 -13.00 -11.91
C GLY A 25 -3.91 -13.07 -10.97
N ILE A 26 -4.87 -13.96 -11.24
CA ILE A 26 -6.01 -14.21 -10.35
C ILE A 26 -5.55 -14.81 -9.02
N ALA A 27 -4.64 -15.79 -9.05
CA ALA A 27 -4.11 -16.42 -7.84
C ALA A 27 -3.34 -15.43 -6.96
N LEU A 28 -2.50 -14.58 -7.56
CA LEU A 28 -1.81 -13.48 -6.89
C LEU A 28 -2.79 -12.44 -6.35
N GLY A 29 -3.83 -12.10 -7.11
CA GLY A 29 -4.89 -11.19 -6.67
C GLY A 29 -5.70 -11.74 -5.50
N ALA A 30 -6.08 -13.02 -5.53
CA ALA A 30 -6.82 -13.69 -4.47
C ALA A 30 -5.96 -13.85 -3.20
N LEU A 31 -4.68 -14.17 -3.33
CA LEU A 31 -3.74 -14.24 -2.20
C LEU A 31 -3.51 -12.84 -1.60
N GLY A 32 -3.39 -11.82 -2.44
CA GLY A 32 -3.33 -10.41 -2.01
C GLY A 32 -4.60 -9.99 -1.27
N ALA A 33 -5.77 -10.34 -1.77
CA ALA A 33 -7.06 -10.08 -1.12
C ALA A 33 -7.24 -10.87 0.18
N TYR A 34 -6.72 -12.11 0.28
CA TYR A 34 -6.78 -12.93 1.49
C TYR A 34 -5.86 -12.39 2.60
N VAL A 35 -4.61 -12.01 2.26
CA VAL A 35 -3.67 -11.40 3.19
C VAL A 35 -4.11 -9.99 3.59
N ALA A 36 -4.63 -9.20 2.64
CA ALA A 36 -5.23 -7.91 2.93
C ALA A 36 -6.49 -8.08 3.77
N GLY A 37 -7.38 -9.03 3.46
CA GLY A 37 -8.59 -9.33 4.23
C GLY A 37 -8.28 -9.71 5.68
N ARG A 38 -7.21 -10.46 5.94
CA ARG A 38 -6.74 -10.75 7.31
C ARG A 38 -6.14 -9.54 8.05
N ARG A 39 -5.66 -8.51 7.34
CA ARG A 39 -5.22 -7.23 7.95
C ARG A 39 -6.29 -6.14 7.95
N VAL A 40 -7.32 -6.25 7.13
CA VAL A 40 -8.36 -5.22 6.88
C VAL A 40 -9.69 -5.57 7.54
N TRP A 41 -10.01 -6.86 7.75
CA TRP A 41 -11.18 -7.29 8.53
C TRP A 41 -10.90 -7.45 10.04
N GLY A 42 -9.71 -7.06 10.50
CA GLY A 42 -9.55 -6.55 11.86
C GLY A 42 -9.99 -5.08 11.88
N ALA A 43 -11.31 -4.84 11.87
CA ALA A 43 -12.01 -3.56 12.02
C ALA A 43 -11.29 -2.30 11.50
N PRO A 44 -11.69 -1.73 10.34
CA PRO A 44 -11.30 -0.37 10.02
C PRO A 44 -12.02 0.55 10.99
N THR A 45 -11.30 1.14 11.95
CA THR A 45 -11.77 2.34 12.64
C THR A 45 -11.65 3.51 11.67
N GLU A 46 -12.57 3.52 10.70
CA GLU A 46 -12.92 4.69 9.91
C GLU A 46 -13.23 5.86 10.87
N GLY A 47 -12.60 7.00 10.64
CA GLY A 47 -13.04 8.27 11.24
C GLY A 47 -12.64 8.56 12.68
N ALA A 48 -11.83 7.74 13.36
CA ALA A 48 -11.21 8.18 14.60
C ALA A 48 -10.20 9.30 14.26
N SER A 49 -10.59 10.56 14.48
CA SER A 49 -9.69 11.71 14.45
C SER A 49 -8.38 11.36 15.17
N HIS A 50 -7.27 12.04 14.89
CA HIS A 50 -6.03 11.83 15.67
C HIS A 50 -6.29 11.82 17.19
N ARG A 51 -7.28 12.60 17.64
CA ARG A 51 -7.79 12.61 19.01
C ARG A 51 -8.50 11.31 19.42
N GLY A 52 -9.32 10.71 18.57
CA GLY A 52 -9.96 9.42 18.79
C GLY A 52 -8.98 8.25 18.83
N LYS A 53 -7.97 8.23 17.95
CA LYS A 53 -6.90 7.21 17.99
C LYS A 53 -6.05 7.33 19.26
N ARG A 54 -5.71 8.56 19.65
CA ARG A 54 -4.99 8.84 20.90
C ARG A 54 -5.78 8.41 22.12
N ALA A 55 -7.06 8.78 22.21
CA ALA A 55 -7.93 8.38 23.32
C ALA A 55 -8.01 6.85 23.44
N HIS A 56 -8.13 6.15 22.31
CA HIS A 56 -8.17 4.70 22.28
C HIS A 56 -6.84 4.05 22.74
N ILE A 57 -5.68 4.62 22.38
CA ILE A 57 -4.37 4.13 22.84
C ILE A 57 -4.22 4.33 24.35
N VAL A 58 -4.55 5.52 24.86
CA VAL A 58 -4.50 5.83 26.29
C VAL A 58 -5.45 4.91 27.07
N GLU A 59 -6.69 4.75 26.61
CA GLU A 59 -7.69 3.87 27.24
C GLU A 59 -7.22 2.41 27.26
N ARG A 60 -6.61 1.94 26.17
CA ARG A 60 -6.07 0.58 26.08
C ARG A 60 -4.90 0.38 27.04
N MET A 61 -3.91 1.27 27.05
CA MET A 61 -2.76 1.19 27.95
C MET A 61 -3.18 1.32 29.41
N THR A 62 -4.17 2.17 29.69
CA THR A 62 -4.77 2.32 31.02
C THR A 62 -5.35 1.00 31.52
N ARG A 63 -6.12 0.31 30.67
CA ARG A 63 -6.78 -0.95 31.01
C ARG A 63 -5.79 -2.10 31.15
N GLU A 64 -4.86 -2.23 30.21
CA GLU A 64 -3.89 -3.34 30.19
C GLU A 64 -2.82 -3.20 31.29
N LEU A 65 -2.42 -1.98 31.63
CA LEU A 65 -1.36 -1.71 32.62
C LEU A 65 -1.91 -1.27 33.98
N THR A 66 -3.23 -1.16 34.12
CA THR A 66 -3.91 -0.71 35.35
C THR A 66 -3.34 0.63 35.85
N LEU A 67 -3.25 1.60 34.95
CA LEU A 67 -2.63 2.90 35.24
C LEU A 67 -3.46 3.69 36.25
N SER A 68 -2.81 4.24 37.28
CA SER A 68 -3.41 5.19 38.21
C SER A 68 -3.80 6.51 37.52
N PRO A 69 -4.72 7.31 38.10
CA PRO A 69 -5.12 8.60 37.53
C PRO A 69 -3.94 9.54 37.23
N ASP A 70 -2.90 9.52 38.07
CA ASP A 70 -1.72 10.37 37.88
C ASP A 70 -0.83 9.86 36.74
N GLN A 71 -0.68 8.53 36.57
CA GLN A 71 0.02 7.95 35.43
C GLN A 71 -0.70 8.23 34.10
N GLN A 72 -2.04 8.17 34.09
CA GLN A 72 -2.84 8.50 32.90
C GLN A 72 -2.65 9.97 32.48
N LYS A 73 -2.60 10.89 33.46
CA LYS A 73 -2.33 12.32 33.20
C LYS A 73 -0.94 12.53 32.59
N GLN A 74 0.06 11.77 33.03
CA GLN A 74 1.43 11.86 32.51
C GLN A 74 1.60 11.22 31.12
N LEU A 75 0.76 10.22 30.78
CA LEU A 75 0.86 9.51 29.49
C LEU A 75 0.52 10.40 28.29
N GLY A 76 -0.46 11.29 28.43
CA GLY A 76 -0.90 12.18 27.34
C GLY A 76 0.24 13.01 26.74
N PRO A 77 0.97 13.82 27.54
CA PRO A 77 2.11 14.61 27.08
C PRO A 77 3.23 13.78 26.44
N ILE A 78 3.51 12.58 26.94
CA ILE A 78 4.54 11.69 26.38
C ILE A 78 4.15 11.26 24.96
N LEU A 79 2.90 10.85 24.77
CA LEU A 79 2.40 10.46 23.44
C LEU A 79 2.39 11.65 22.46
N ASP A 80 2.09 12.86 22.95
CA ASP A 80 2.08 14.07 22.13
C ASP A 80 3.50 14.44 21.66
N ASP A 81 4.49 14.39 22.56
CA ASP A 81 5.91 14.61 22.23
C ASP A 81 6.42 13.57 21.23
N MET A 82 6.08 12.29 21.43
CA MET A 82 6.41 11.23 20.48
C MET A 82 5.80 11.50 19.10
N GLN A 83 4.52 11.87 19.04
CA GLN A 83 3.85 12.17 17.77
C GLN A 83 4.51 13.36 17.06
N ALA A 84 4.89 14.40 17.79
CA ALA A 84 5.58 15.57 17.25
C ALA A 84 6.95 15.19 16.66
N LYS A 85 7.74 14.39 17.39
CA LYS A 85 9.06 13.91 16.92
C LYS A 85 8.94 13.05 15.67
N PHE A 86 7.98 12.13 15.61
CA PHE A 86 7.75 11.33 14.41
C PHE A 86 7.30 12.17 13.21
N ARG A 87 6.47 13.20 13.42
CA ARG A 87 6.07 14.12 12.36
C ARG A 87 7.27 14.89 11.81
N ALA A 88 8.10 15.45 12.69
CA ALA A 88 9.32 16.16 12.30
C ALA A 88 10.27 15.26 11.51
N LEU A 89 10.46 14.02 11.96
CA LEU A 89 11.26 13.03 11.22
C LEU A 89 10.65 12.74 9.84
N HIS A 90 9.32 12.57 9.77
CA HIS A 90 8.63 12.32 8.51
C HIS A 90 8.83 13.45 7.50
N GLU A 91 8.72 14.70 7.93
CA GLU A 91 8.94 15.89 7.10
C GLU A 91 10.39 15.94 6.56
N GLN A 92 11.38 15.55 7.37
CA GLN A 92 12.78 15.49 6.96
C GLN A 92 13.03 14.42 5.89
N ILE A 93 12.43 13.24 6.02
CA ILE A 93 12.66 12.11 5.11
C ILE A 93 11.73 12.11 3.89
N ALA A 94 10.61 12.82 3.93
CA ALA A 94 9.64 12.91 2.85
C ALA A 94 10.26 13.23 1.46
N PRO A 95 11.15 14.24 1.30
CA PRO A 95 11.76 14.54 0.02
C PRO A 95 12.66 13.40 -0.49
N GLN A 96 13.47 12.79 0.39
CA GLN A 96 14.34 11.67 0.04
C GLN A 96 13.52 10.46 -0.40
N ALA A 97 12.43 10.17 0.31
CA ALA A 97 11.50 9.11 -0.05
C ALA A 97 10.80 9.37 -1.40
N GLU A 98 10.55 10.64 -1.76
CA GLU A 98 10.01 10.98 -3.09
C GLU A 98 11.05 10.77 -4.19
N GLN A 99 12.31 11.17 -3.97
CA GLN A 99 13.40 10.93 -4.92
C GLN A 99 13.55 9.44 -5.23
N ILE A 100 13.62 8.58 -4.21
CA ILE A 100 13.71 7.11 -4.38
C ILE A 100 12.52 6.57 -5.19
N ARG A 101 11.31 7.11 -4.97
CA ARG A 101 10.11 6.73 -5.73
C ARG A 101 10.24 7.13 -7.20
N GLN A 102 10.71 8.33 -7.50
CA GLN A 102 10.89 8.80 -8.87
C GLN A 102 11.97 8.03 -9.62
N GLU A 103 13.09 7.73 -8.96
CA GLU A 103 14.15 6.88 -9.51
C GLU A 103 13.63 5.47 -9.84
N GLY A 104 12.88 4.87 -8.91
CA GLY A 104 12.22 3.58 -9.14
C GLY A 104 11.27 3.61 -10.34
N ARG A 105 10.46 4.66 -10.47
CA ARG A 105 9.55 4.84 -11.62
C ARG A 105 10.32 4.97 -12.93
N ALA A 106 11.38 5.76 -12.97
CA ALA A 106 12.21 5.92 -14.16
C ALA A 106 12.83 4.58 -14.60
N ARG A 107 13.36 3.81 -13.65
CA ARG A 107 13.90 2.47 -13.93
C ARG A 107 12.84 1.50 -14.44
N ILE A 108 11.62 1.56 -13.90
CA ILE A 108 10.52 0.73 -14.39
C ILE A 108 10.15 1.11 -15.82
N ARG A 109 10.00 2.41 -16.13
CA ARG A 109 9.69 2.90 -17.49
C ARG A 109 10.68 2.39 -18.53
N ALA A 110 11.97 2.38 -18.19
CA ALA A 110 13.02 1.89 -19.08
C ALA A 110 12.88 0.39 -19.47
N LEU A 111 12.08 -0.39 -18.74
CA LEU A 111 11.81 -1.81 -19.02
C LEU A 111 10.53 -2.03 -19.83
N LEU A 112 9.70 -0.99 -20.02
CA LEU A 112 8.39 -1.12 -20.63
C LEU A 112 8.47 -0.99 -22.15
N THR A 113 7.57 -1.69 -22.84
CA THR A 113 7.31 -1.42 -24.26
C THR A 113 6.44 -0.17 -24.42
N PRO A 114 6.46 0.49 -25.60
CA PRO A 114 5.63 1.67 -25.85
C PRO A 114 4.13 1.45 -25.59
N GLU A 115 3.63 0.22 -25.81
CA GLU A 115 2.22 -0.14 -25.57
C GLU A 115 1.90 -0.32 -24.07
N GLN A 116 2.91 -0.52 -23.22
CA GLN A 116 2.76 -0.72 -21.78
C GLN A 116 2.85 0.57 -20.98
N GLU A 117 3.60 1.55 -21.47
CA GLU A 117 3.81 2.86 -20.85
C GLU A 117 2.50 3.56 -20.41
N PRO A 118 1.44 3.68 -21.23
CA PRO A 118 0.20 4.34 -20.80
C PRO A 118 -0.51 3.62 -19.64
N LYS A 119 -0.38 2.29 -19.53
CA LYS A 119 -0.94 1.54 -18.40
C LYS A 119 -0.16 1.80 -17.11
N PHE A 120 1.15 1.95 -17.21
CA PHE A 120 1.99 2.27 -16.07
C PHE A 120 1.75 3.69 -15.54
N GLU A 121 1.59 4.68 -16.43
CA GLU A 121 1.27 6.05 -16.01
C GLU A 121 -0.10 6.13 -15.31
N ASP A 122 -1.09 5.39 -15.81
CA ASP A 122 -2.40 5.31 -15.15
C ASP A 122 -2.30 4.64 -13.76
N PHE A 123 -1.50 3.58 -13.64
CA PHE A 123 -1.22 2.93 -12.36
C PHE A 123 -0.56 3.90 -11.36
N VAL A 124 0.47 4.63 -11.79
CA VAL A 124 1.17 5.63 -10.97
C VAL A 124 0.21 6.74 -10.52
N ARG A 125 -0.59 7.28 -11.43
CA ARG A 125 -1.56 8.34 -11.15
C ARG A 125 -2.57 7.92 -10.09
N ARG A 126 -3.21 6.76 -10.25
CA ARG A 126 -4.19 6.25 -9.25
C ARG A 126 -3.55 6.08 -7.87
N PHE A 127 -2.31 5.61 -7.84
CA PHE A 127 -1.58 5.42 -6.59
C PHE A 127 -1.25 6.75 -5.89
N ASP A 128 -0.86 7.78 -6.65
CA ASP A 128 -0.57 9.12 -6.13
C ASP A 128 -1.85 9.84 -5.67
N GLU A 129 -2.96 9.69 -6.39
CA GLU A 129 -4.26 10.22 -5.98
C GLU A 129 -4.73 9.59 -4.66
N GLN A 130 -4.56 8.28 -4.48
CA GLN A 130 -4.87 7.61 -3.22
C GLN A 130 -3.99 8.12 -2.07
N LYS A 131 -2.71 8.41 -2.33
CA LYS A 131 -1.81 8.98 -1.32
C LYS A 131 -2.21 10.40 -0.94
N LYS A 132 -2.54 11.26 -1.91
CA LYS A 132 -3.00 12.63 -1.63
C LYS A 132 -4.27 12.63 -0.77
N LYS A 133 -5.26 11.82 -1.13
CA LYS A 133 -6.51 11.68 -0.36
C LYS A 133 -6.28 11.27 1.10
N LYS A 134 -5.26 10.43 1.36
CA LYS A 134 -4.90 10.02 2.73
C LYS A 134 -4.15 11.09 3.52
N ASN A 135 -3.49 12.03 2.85
CA ASN A 135 -2.75 13.11 3.48
C ASN A 135 -3.61 14.37 3.67
N GLU A 136 -4.68 14.52 2.89
CA GLU A 136 -5.66 15.62 2.98
C GLU A 136 -6.80 15.35 3.99
N GLN A 137 -6.89 14.13 4.53
CA GLN A 137 -7.83 13.71 5.58
C GLN A 137 -7.17 13.68 6.96
#